data_AF-A0A6G0AG98-F1
#
_entry.id   AF-A0A6G0AG98-F1
#
_cell.length_a   1.000
_cell.length_b   1.000
_cell.length_c   1.000
_cell.angle_alpha   90.00
_cell.angle_beta   90.00
_cell.angle_gamma   90.00
#
_symmetry.space_group_name_H-M   'P 1'
#
loop_
_entity.id
_entity.type
_entity.pdbx_description
1 polymer ?
#
loop_
_entity_poly.entity_id
_entity_poly.type
_entity_poly.pdbx_seq_one_letter_code
_entity_poly.pdbx_strand_id
1 'polypeptide(L)'
;MIRFLHSLLNFEKGKLKSSLIILLFVFTIISCDHGLEPAPLESSGFSGTITFISPWPDSVKRSFLVVFEDPLLSDTDFTILNLKYLSREIPLGVQNHHFSSLDSAYIPATPGSFPSGTYSYVAVVQQSTDEISLARKDWFVSGIYYTNSDTTKPAKMIIPDSTFVENINIKVDFNNPPSQPPGGN
;
A
#
# COMPACT_ATOMS: atom_id res chain seq x y z
N MET A 1 25.75 -64.11 49.76
CA MET A 1 26.34 -63.60 48.50
C MET A 1 25.34 -63.48 47.33
N ILE A 2 24.01 -63.56 47.57
CA ILE A 2 22.99 -63.52 46.47
C ILE A 2 22.16 -62.22 46.50
N ARG A 3 22.16 -61.47 47.61
CA ARG A 3 21.40 -60.21 47.73
C ARG A 3 22.08 -58.98 47.09
N PHE A 4 23.37 -59.05 46.79
CA PHE A 4 24.10 -57.93 46.17
C PHE A 4 23.93 -57.87 44.64
N LEU A 5 23.76 -59.02 43.96
CA LEU A 5 23.51 -59.05 42.51
C LEU A 5 22.11 -58.57 42.12
N HIS A 6 21.11 -58.72 42.99
CA HIS A 6 19.74 -58.28 42.69
C HIS A 6 19.55 -56.76 42.76
N SER A 7 20.40 -56.04 43.52
CA SER A 7 20.30 -54.58 43.65
C SER A 7 20.96 -53.83 42.50
N LEU A 8 22.00 -54.40 41.86
CA LEU A 8 22.70 -53.78 40.73
C LEU A 8 21.91 -53.87 39.42
N LEU A 9 21.13 -54.95 39.21
CA LEU A 9 20.29 -55.13 38.01
C LEU A 9 19.04 -54.23 37.97
N ASN A 10 18.57 -53.72 39.10
CA ASN A 10 17.39 -52.85 39.17
C ASN A 10 17.73 -51.35 39.06
N PHE A 11 18.97 -50.96 39.33
CA PHE A 11 19.41 -49.57 39.18
C PHE A 11 19.61 -49.16 37.71
N GLU A 12 20.03 -50.09 36.85
CA GLU A 12 20.15 -49.82 35.40
C GLU A 12 18.80 -49.77 34.68
N LYS A 13 17.83 -50.60 35.07
CA LYS A 13 16.51 -50.67 34.41
C LYS A 13 15.63 -49.44 34.66
N GLY A 14 15.80 -48.77 35.80
CA GLY A 14 15.06 -47.55 36.15
C GLY A 14 15.55 -46.32 35.39
N LYS A 15 16.87 -46.20 35.18
CA LYS A 15 17.47 -45.09 34.42
C LYS A 15 17.23 -45.21 32.92
N LEU A 16 17.23 -46.43 32.36
CA LEU A 16 16.95 -46.66 30.94
C LEU A 16 15.50 -46.27 30.56
N LYS A 17 14.52 -46.62 31.40
CA LYS A 17 13.10 -46.31 31.14
C LYS A 17 12.78 -44.83 31.32
N SER A 18 13.37 -44.17 32.31
CA SER A 18 13.20 -42.73 32.53
C SER A 18 13.87 -41.90 31.42
N SER A 19 15.04 -42.33 30.93
CA SER A 19 15.74 -41.67 29.82
C SER A 19 15.00 -41.83 28.48
N LEU A 20 14.32 -42.96 28.25
CA LEU A 20 13.56 -43.20 27.01
C LEU A 20 12.29 -42.33 26.94
N ILE A 21 11.64 -42.08 28.08
CA ILE A 21 10.45 -41.22 28.18
C ILE A 21 10.80 -39.75 27.98
N ILE A 22 11.94 -39.29 28.53
CA ILE A 22 12.43 -37.92 28.33
C ILE A 22 12.83 -37.72 26.86
N LEU A 23 13.48 -38.70 26.24
CA LEU A 23 13.83 -38.64 24.81
C LEU A 23 12.58 -38.57 23.91
N LEU A 24 11.52 -39.33 24.23
CA LEU A 24 10.26 -39.31 23.48
C LEU A 24 9.51 -37.97 23.61
N PHE A 25 9.63 -37.29 24.76
CA PHE A 25 9.02 -35.97 24.99
C PHE A 25 9.77 -34.81 24.31
N VAL A 26 11.07 -34.98 24.04
CA VAL A 26 11.88 -33.99 23.30
C VAL A 26 11.57 -34.03 21.79
N PHE A 27 11.07 -35.13 21.24
CA PHE A 27 10.71 -35.20 19.82
C PHE A 27 9.38 -34.52 19.47
N THR A 28 8.46 -34.32 20.42
CA THR A 28 7.16 -33.69 20.12
C THR A 28 7.20 -32.16 20.06
N ILE A 29 8.27 -31.53 20.58
CA ILE A 29 8.44 -30.07 20.51
C ILE A 29 9.13 -29.58 19.23
N ILE A 30 9.61 -30.48 18.37
CA ILE A 30 10.29 -30.15 17.10
C ILE A 30 9.34 -30.29 15.90
N SER A 31 8.07 -30.64 16.11
CA SER A 31 7.05 -30.75 15.05
C SER A 31 6.02 -29.62 15.10
N CYS A 32 6.48 -28.40 15.36
CA CYS A 32 5.70 -27.21 15.09
C CYS A 32 6.37 -26.40 13.96
N ASP A 33 6.73 -27.10 12.89
CA ASP A 33 7.29 -26.49 11.69
C ASP A 33 6.13 -26.21 10.75
N HIS A 34 5.71 -24.95 10.73
CA HIS A 34 4.84 -24.32 9.73
C HIS A 34 3.54 -25.07 9.41
N GLY A 35 2.50 -24.82 10.21
CA GLY A 35 1.12 -25.05 9.76
C GLY A 35 0.87 -24.35 8.42
N LEU A 36 0.03 -24.95 7.58
CA LEU A 36 -0.34 -24.49 6.24
C LEU A 36 -0.42 -22.96 6.18
N GLU A 37 0.62 -22.31 5.66
CA GLU A 37 0.58 -20.89 5.38
C GLU A 37 -0.53 -20.70 4.34
N PRO A 38 -1.60 -19.92 4.64
CA PRO A 38 -2.62 -19.63 3.65
C PRO A 38 -1.91 -19.09 2.40
N ALA A 39 -2.28 -19.56 1.22
CA ALA A 39 -1.77 -18.99 -0.02
C ALA A 39 -1.90 -17.46 0.09
N PRO A 40 -0.86 -16.68 -0.24
CA PRO A 40 -0.92 -15.23 -0.14
C PRO A 40 -2.17 -14.76 -0.89
N LEU A 41 -3.05 -14.06 -0.18
CA LEU A 41 -4.21 -13.46 -0.81
C LEU A 41 -3.67 -12.47 -1.85
N GLU A 42 -3.86 -12.78 -3.12
CA GLU A 42 -3.59 -11.88 -4.23
C GLU A 42 -4.28 -10.54 -3.94
N SER A 43 -3.53 -9.55 -3.49
CA SER A 43 -4.06 -8.28 -3.04
C SER A 43 -4.25 -7.36 -4.24
N SER A 44 -5.50 -7.01 -4.55
CA SER A 44 -5.77 -5.96 -5.53
C SER A 44 -5.13 -4.64 -5.09
N GLY A 45 -4.61 -3.88 -6.05
CA GLY A 45 -4.07 -2.56 -5.81
C GLY A 45 -3.28 -2.00 -6.97
N PHE A 46 -2.54 -0.94 -6.71
CA PHE A 46 -1.74 -0.28 -7.73
C PHE A 46 -0.46 0.34 -7.18
N SER A 47 0.55 0.49 -8.03
CA SER A 47 1.80 1.18 -7.71
C SER A 47 2.36 1.91 -8.91
N GLY A 48 3.28 2.83 -8.64
CA GLY A 48 3.98 3.53 -9.69
C GLY A 48 4.95 4.58 -9.18
N THR A 49 5.28 5.50 -10.08
CA THR A 49 6.26 6.55 -9.82
C THR A 49 5.72 7.91 -10.25
N ILE A 50 5.82 8.89 -9.36
CA ILE A 50 5.61 10.29 -9.67
C ILE A 50 6.97 10.91 -9.97
N THR A 51 7.11 11.52 -11.14
CA THR A 51 8.34 12.21 -11.56
C THR A 51 8.07 13.71 -11.72
N PHE A 52 8.76 14.52 -10.92
CA PHE A 52 8.73 15.97 -10.97
C PHE A 52 9.77 16.46 -11.98
N ILE A 53 9.30 16.99 -13.12
CA ILE A 53 10.16 17.41 -14.24
C ILE A 53 10.46 18.91 -14.24
N SER A 54 9.91 19.64 -13.26
CA SER A 54 10.11 21.06 -13.04
C SER A 54 10.49 21.32 -11.58
N PRO A 55 11.14 22.45 -11.26
CA PRO A 55 11.42 22.82 -9.88
C PRO A 55 10.13 23.00 -9.07
N TRP A 56 10.16 22.57 -7.80
CA TRP A 56 9.07 22.80 -6.87
C TRP A 56 8.93 24.31 -6.58
N PRO A 57 7.74 24.91 -6.74
CA PRO A 57 7.53 26.31 -6.37
C PRO A 57 7.31 26.46 -4.87
N ASP A 58 7.78 27.59 -4.30
CA ASP A 58 7.68 27.90 -2.86
C ASP A 58 6.23 27.97 -2.32
N SER A 59 5.27 28.14 -3.23
CA SER A 59 3.83 28.17 -2.94
C SER A 59 3.28 26.80 -2.56
N VAL A 60 3.95 25.69 -2.94
CA VAL A 60 3.50 24.34 -2.61
C VAL A 60 3.91 24.00 -1.18
N LYS A 61 2.91 23.83 -0.32
CA LYS A 61 3.10 23.41 1.07
C LYS A 61 2.89 21.92 1.25
N ARG A 62 2.01 21.32 0.43
CA ARG A 62 1.61 19.91 0.52
C ARG A 62 1.36 19.36 -0.87
N SER A 63 1.64 18.07 -1.07
CA SER A 63 1.30 17.37 -2.30
C SER A 63 0.86 15.93 -2.01
N PHE A 64 -0.11 15.43 -2.77
CA PHE A 64 -0.74 14.13 -2.56
C PHE A 64 -1.04 13.46 -3.89
N LEU A 65 -1.04 12.13 -3.90
CA LEU A 65 -1.65 11.31 -4.94
C LEU A 65 -3.12 11.04 -4.56
N VAL A 66 -4.01 11.27 -5.52
CA VAL A 66 -5.46 11.14 -5.32
C VAL A 66 -6.09 10.32 -6.43
N VAL A 67 -7.12 9.57 -6.07
CA VAL A 67 -7.89 8.73 -7.00
C VAL A 67 -9.38 8.95 -6.80
N PHE A 68 -10.08 9.30 -7.87
CA PHE A 68 -11.54 9.35 -7.93
C PHE A 68 -12.08 8.23 -8.81
N GLU A 69 -13.19 7.63 -8.37
CA GLU A 69 -13.89 6.59 -9.11
C GLU A 69 -14.54 7.17 -10.37
N ASP A 70 -15.32 8.23 -10.21
CA ASP A 70 -16.06 8.91 -11.27
C ASP A 70 -15.35 10.18 -11.78
N PRO A 71 -15.61 10.60 -13.04
CA PRO A 71 -15.07 11.83 -13.59
C PRO A 71 -15.48 13.09 -12.80
N LEU A 72 -14.61 14.10 -12.75
CA LEU A 72 -14.89 15.38 -12.12
C LEU A 72 -15.45 16.39 -13.16
N LEU A 73 -16.77 16.35 -13.39
CA LEU A 73 -17.46 17.19 -14.39
C LEU A 73 -18.02 18.50 -13.82
N SER A 74 -18.12 18.59 -12.50
CA SER A 74 -18.62 19.71 -11.72
C SER A 74 -17.87 19.79 -10.38
N ASP A 75 -18.05 20.90 -9.66
CA ASP A 75 -17.55 21.06 -8.29
C ASP A 75 -18.20 20.05 -7.33
N THR A 76 -19.47 19.69 -7.56
CA THR A 76 -20.20 18.72 -6.75
C THR A 76 -19.69 17.29 -6.85
N ASP A 77 -18.88 16.95 -7.86
CA ASP A 77 -18.27 15.62 -7.99
C ASP A 77 -17.07 15.43 -7.04
N PHE A 78 -16.56 16.53 -6.47
CA PHE A 78 -15.48 16.52 -5.50
C PHE A 78 -16.01 16.18 -4.10
N THR A 79 -16.27 14.89 -3.87
CA THR A 79 -16.82 14.40 -2.60
C THR A 79 -15.96 13.28 -2.01
N ILE A 80 -16.11 13.07 -0.71
CA ILE A 80 -15.48 11.93 -0.01
C ILE A 80 -15.98 10.57 -0.50
N LEU A 81 -17.18 10.51 -1.10
CA LEU A 81 -17.72 9.27 -1.66
C LEU A 81 -17.05 8.92 -2.98
N ASN A 82 -16.71 9.93 -3.78
CA ASN A 82 -16.01 9.76 -5.05
C ASN A 82 -14.48 9.61 -4.85
N LEU A 83 -13.91 10.27 -3.83
CA LEU A 83 -12.49 10.15 -3.47
C LEU A 83 -12.21 8.78 -2.84
N LYS A 84 -11.54 7.90 -3.58
CA LYS A 84 -11.20 6.54 -3.13
C LYS A 84 -9.81 6.39 -2.57
N TYR A 85 -8.90 7.26 -2.98
CA TYR A 85 -7.53 7.25 -2.50
C TYR A 85 -7.04 8.66 -2.21
N LEU A 86 -6.40 8.84 -1.06
CA LEU A 86 -5.64 10.02 -0.70
C LEU A 86 -4.38 9.56 0.00
N SER A 87 -3.24 9.61 -0.70
CA SER A 87 -1.96 9.16 -0.17
C SER A 87 -1.52 9.96 1.06
N ARG A 88 -0.48 9.49 1.74
CA ARG A 88 0.32 10.37 2.59
C ARG A 88 0.98 11.46 1.76
N GLU A 89 1.48 12.48 2.45
CA GLU A 89 2.16 13.60 1.81
C GLU A 89 3.38 13.12 1.01
N ILE A 90 3.45 13.57 -0.23
CA ILE A 90 4.63 13.40 -1.06
C ILE A 90 5.69 14.38 -0.52
N PRO A 91 6.91 13.91 -0.19
CA PRO A 91 7.94 14.78 0.34
C PRO A 91 8.30 15.91 -0.65
N LEU A 92 8.36 17.15 -0.15
CA LEU A 92 8.69 18.31 -0.99
C LEU A 92 10.13 18.24 -1.50
N GLY A 93 10.36 18.76 -2.71
CA GLY A 93 11.70 18.88 -3.30
C GLY A 93 12.25 17.59 -3.89
N VAL A 94 11.52 16.46 -3.84
CA VAL A 94 11.95 15.21 -4.46
C VAL A 94 11.76 15.26 -5.98
N GLN A 95 12.66 14.61 -6.71
CA GLN A 95 12.52 14.45 -8.16
C GLN A 95 11.64 13.24 -8.52
N ASN A 96 11.74 12.16 -7.75
CA ASN A 96 10.97 10.94 -7.96
C ASN A 96 10.36 10.48 -6.63
N HIS A 97 9.12 10.03 -6.66
CA HIS A 97 8.43 9.44 -5.53
C HIS A 97 7.74 8.15 -5.96
N HIS A 98 8.19 7.03 -5.39
CA HIS A 98 7.54 5.73 -5.56
C HIS A 98 6.41 5.59 -4.56
N PHE A 99 5.30 5.03 -5.00
CA PHE A 99 4.12 4.81 -4.15
C PHE A 99 3.50 3.44 -4.42
N SER A 100 2.83 2.90 -3.39
CA SER A 100 1.96 1.73 -3.49
C SER A 100 0.65 2.00 -2.77
N SER A 101 -0.47 1.52 -3.33
CA SER A 101 -1.78 1.57 -2.66
C SER A 101 -1.85 0.65 -1.44
N LEU A 102 -0.89 -0.26 -1.28
CA LEU A 102 -0.76 -1.12 -0.10
C LEU A 102 -0.08 -0.39 1.07
N ASP A 103 0.57 0.75 0.81
CA ASP A 103 1.17 1.57 1.85
C ASP A 103 0.09 2.31 2.66
N SER A 104 0.50 2.95 3.74
CA SER A 104 -0.42 3.80 4.50
C SER A 104 -0.89 4.98 3.67
N ALA A 105 -2.19 5.27 3.72
CA ALA A 105 -2.84 6.43 3.14
C ALA A 105 -3.67 7.17 4.20
N TYR A 106 -4.18 8.37 3.87
CA TYR A 106 -5.24 9.00 4.65
C TYR A 106 -6.60 8.37 4.30
N ILE A 107 -6.80 8.03 3.03
CA ILE A 107 -7.99 7.35 2.53
C ILE A 107 -7.52 6.20 1.61
N PRO A 108 -7.86 4.94 1.91
CA PRO A 108 -8.31 4.45 3.22
C PRO A 108 -7.23 4.63 4.31
N ALA A 109 -7.63 4.72 5.58
CA ALA A 109 -6.72 5.05 6.70
C ALA A 109 -5.81 3.90 7.16
N THR A 110 -5.54 2.90 6.31
CA THR A 110 -4.77 1.70 6.65
C THR A 110 -3.97 1.21 5.45
N PRO A 111 -2.79 0.60 5.65
CA PRO A 111 -2.18 -0.23 4.61
C PRO A 111 -3.10 -1.42 4.30
N GLY A 112 -3.11 -1.87 3.05
CA GLY A 112 -3.89 -3.03 2.63
C GLY A 112 -4.38 -2.96 1.19
N SER A 113 -5.10 -4.00 0.77
CA SER A 113 -5.63 -4.09 -0.59
C SER A 113 -6.50 -2.88 -0.94
N PHE A 114 -6.33 -2.39 -2.15
CA PHE A 114 -7.19 -1.38 -2.73
C PHE A 114 -8.20 -2.07 -3.66
N PRO A 115 -9.50 -1.70 -3.62
CA PRO A 115 -10.53 -2.43 -4.33
C PRO A 115 -10.25 -2.56 -5.83
N SER A 116 -10.71 -3.65 -6.42
CA SER A 116 -10.83 -3.74 -7.87
C SER A 116 -11.90 -2.77 -8.37
N GLY A 117 -11.72 -2.29 -9.60
CA GLY A 117 -12.62 -1.30 -10.16
C GLY A 117 -12.00 -0.50 -11.30
N THR A 118 -12.77 0.47 -11.78
CA THR A 118 -12.33 1.44 -12.78
C THR A 118 -12.36 2.82 -12.14
N TYR A 119 -11.22 3.51 -12.20
CA TYR A 119 -11.04 4.83 -11.60
C TYR A 119 -10.78 5.85 -12.69
N SER A 120 -11.66 6.83 -12.78
CA SER A 120 -11.71 7.78 -13.89
C SER A 120 -10.69 8.91 -13.77
N TYR A 121 -10.13 9.13 -12.58
CA TYR A 121 -9.21 10.23 -12.35
C TYR A 121 -8.13 9.87 -11.33
N VAL A 122 -6.89 9.77 -11.79
CA VAL A 122 -5.71 9.55 -10.95
C VAL A 122 -4.78 10.73 -11.16
N ALA A 123 -4.50 11.47 -10.09
CA ALA A 123 -3.82 12.75 -10.19
C ALA A 123 -2.91 13.04 -9.00
N VAL A 124 -1.90 13.86 -9.25
CA VAL A 124 -1.11 14.51 -8.21
C VAL A 124 -1.69 15.91 -8.01
N VAL A 125 -2.03 16.20 -6.76
CA VAL A 125 -2.55 17.50 -6.34
C VAL A 125 -1.58 18.18 -5.40
N GLN A 126 -1.62 19.50 -5.39
CA GLN A 126 -0.88 20.36 -4.48
C GLN A 126 -1.82 21.29 -3.71
N GLN A 127 -1.40 21.70 -2.52
CA GLN A 127 -2.06 22.70 -1.71
C GLN A 127 -1.07 23.75 -1.24
N SER A 128 -1.56 24.98 -1.13
CA SER A 128 -0.81 26.12 -0.60
C SER A 128 -1.06 26.37 0.89
N THR A 129 -1.88 25.51 1.52
CA THR A 129 -2.29 25.62 2.93
C THR A 129 -1.34 24.83 3.83
N ASP A 130 -1.10 25.36 5.04
CA ASP A 130 -0.26 24.69 6.03
C ASP A 130 -0.93 23.46 6.64
N GLU A 131 -2.27 23.38 6.63
CA GLU A 131 -3.05 22.21 7.04
C GLU A 131 -3.65 21.50 5.82
N ILE A 132 -3.93 20.20 5.97
CA ILE A 132 -4.63 19.43 4.93
C ILE A 132 -6.07 19.95 4.80
N SER A 133 -6.42 20.42 3.60
CA SER A 133 -7.80 20.79 3.28
C SER A 133 -8.45 19.69 2.45
N LEU A 134 -9.73 19.40 2.66
CA LEU A 134 -10.54 18.57 1.75
C LEU A 134 -11.48 19.41 0.88
N ALA A 135 -11.35 20.74 0.91
CA ALA A 135 -12.16 21.62 0.06
C ALA A 135 -11.57 21.68 -1.35
N ARG A 136 -12.42 21.49 -2.36
CA ARG A 136 -12.05 21.52 -3.78
C ARG A 136 -11.18 22.73 -4.14
N LYS A 137 -11.55 23.93 -3.68
CA LYS A 137 -10.85 25.20 -3.99
C LYS A 137 -9.38 25.25 -3.57
N ASP A 138 -8.96 24.37 -2.65
CA ASP A 138 -7.59 24.36 -2.12
C ASP A 138 -6.71 23.32 -2.84
N TRP A 139 -7.27 22.57 -3.79
CA TRP A 139 -6.58 21.52 -4.54
C TRP A 139 -6.26 22.00 -5.94
N PHE A 140 -4.97 22.02 -6.29
CA PHE A 140 -4.51 22.32 -7.63
C PHE A 140 -3.89 21.05 -8.23
N VAL A 141 -4.35 20.65 -9.40
CA VAL A 141 -3.85 19.46 -10.10
C VAL A 141 -2.53 19.81 -10.78
N SER A 142 -1.46 19.11 -10.40
CA SER A 142 -0.10 19.34 -10.93
C SER A 142 0.37 18.22 -11.86
N GLY A 143 -0.30 17.05 -11.83
CA GLY A 143 -0.03 15.93 -12.73
C GLY A 143 -1.24 15.01 -12.82
N ILE A 144 -1.40 14.37 -13.98
CA ILE A 144 -2.49 13.41 -14.23
C ILE A 144 -1.87 12.14 -14.81
N TYR A 145 -2.45 10.99 -14.46
CA TYR A 145 -2.12 9.73 -15.09
C TYR A 145 -2.68 9.67 -16.52
N TYR A 146 -1.79 9.39 -17.46
CA TYR A 146 -2.10 9.17 -18.86
C TYR A 146 -1.63 7.77 -19.26
N THR A 147 -2.30 7.16 -20.23
CA THR A 147 -1.73 5.97 -20.88
C THR A 147 -0.64 6.41 -21.84
N ASN A 148 0.40 5.59 -22.01
CA ASN A 148 1.58 5.93 -22.81
C ASN A 148 1.26 6.30 -24.29
N SER A 149 0.05 6.06 -24.78
CA SER A 149 -0.40 6.36 -26.14
C SER A 149 -1.13 7.69 -26.31
N ASP A 150 -1.67 8.29 -25.24
CA ASP A 150 -2.50 9.51 -25.35
C ASP A 150 -2.36 10.40 -24.11
N THR A 151 -1.70 11.55 -24.28
CA THR A 151 -1.57 12.60 -23.25
C THR A 151 -2.62 13.70 -23.36
N THR A 152 -3.58 13.57 -24.30
CA THR A 152 -4.64 14.58 -24.52
C THR A 152 -5.85 14.38 -23.63
N LYS A 153 -6.03 13.17 -23.07
CA LYS A 153 -7.16 12.82 -22.20
C LYS A 153 -6.69 11.98 -21.00
N PRO A 154 -7.12 12.32 -19.77
CA PRO A 154 -6.83 11.51 -18.59
C PRO A 154 -7.18 10.04 -18.83
N ALA A 155 -6.28 9.14 -18.44
CA ALA A 155 -6.52 7.71 -18.56
C ALA A 155 -7.35 7.18 -17.40
N LYS A 156 -8.14 6.15 -17.69
CA LYS A 156 -8.77 5.34 -16.64
C LYS A 156 -7.76 4.35 -16.10
N MET A 157 -7.67 4.25 -14.79
CA MET A 157 -6.94 3.17 -14.13
C MET A 157 -7.91 2.01 -13.89
N ILE A 158 -7.60 0.84 -14.42
CA ILE A 158 -8.42 -0.37 -14.28
C ILE A 158 -7.64 -1.34 -13.39
N ILE A 159 -8.22 -1.71 -12.26
CA ILE A 159 -7.68 -2.70 -11.33
C ILE A 159 -8.57 -3.94 -11.41
N PRO A 160 -8.14 -5.02 -12.09
CA PRO A 160 -8.88 -6.26 -12.12
C PRO A 160 -8.97 -6.92 -10.73
N ASP A 161 -9.90 -7.85 -10.59
CA ASP A 161 -10.03 -8.65 -9.36
C ASP A 161 -8.73 -9.41 -9.07
N SER A 162 -8.32 -9.40 -7.80
CA SER A 162 -7.12 -10.10 -7.32
C SER A 162 -5.86 -9.75 -8.12
N THR A 163 -5.73 -8.50 -8.58
CA THR A 163 -4.62 -8.05 -9.43
C THR A 163 -3.98 -6.79 -8.90
N PHE A 164 -2.66 -6.81 -8.79
CA PHE A 164 -1.85 -5.64 -8.47
C PHE A 164 -1.33 -4.99 -9.76
N VAL A 165 -1.74 -3.75 -10.02
CA VAL A 165 -1.41 -3.02 -11.25
C VAL A 165 -0.20 -2.13 -11.03
N GLU A 166 0.89 -2.44 -11.71
CA GLU A 166 2.12 -1.64 -11.64
C GLU A 166 2.19 -0.59 -12.75
N ASN A 167 3.21 0.27 -12.67
CA ASN A 167 3.54 1.27 -13.69
C ASN A 167 2.50 2.39 -13.88
N ILE A 168 1.78 2.74 -12.81
CA ILE A 168 0.95 3.95 -12.75
C ILE A 168 1.86 5.18 -12.60
N ASN A 169 2.46 5.60 -13.71
CA ASN A 169 3.46 6.66 -13.71
C ASN A 169 2.84 8.02 -14.05
N ILE A 170 3.20 9.04 -13.27
CA ILE A 170 2.67 10.40 -13.41
C ILE A 170 3.82 11.38 -13.53
N LYS A 171 3.75 12.29 -14.51
CA LYS A 171 4.69 13.41 -14.63
C LYS A 171 4.05 14.66 -14.07
N VAL A 172 4.80 15.40 -13.26
CA VAL A 172 4.38 16.67 -12.67
C VAL A 172 5.25 17.78 -13.23
N ASP A 173 4.58 18.73 -13.89
CA ASP A 173 5.17 19.96 -14.41
C ASP A 173 4.41 21.16 -13.84
N PHE A 174 4.98 21.80 -12.82
CA PHE A 174 4.40 22.98 -12.19
C PHE A 174 4.39 24.20 -13.11
N ASN A 175 5.22 24.22 -14.17
CA ASN A 175 5.25 25.31 -15.16
C ASN A 175 4.20 25.12 -16.26
N ASN A 176 3.69 23.90 -16.43
CA ASN A 176 2.65 23.57 -17.40
C ASN A 176 1.65 22.58 -16.78
N PRO A 177 0.91 23.01 -15.74
CA PRO A 177 -0.01 22.13 -15.04
C PRO A 177 -1.17 21.71 -15.97
N PRO A 178 -1.76 20.52 -15.74
CA PRO A 178 -2.96 20.11 -16.46
C PRO A 178 -4.14 21.08 -16.29
N SER A 179 -5.13 20.99 -17.18
CA SER A 179 -6.40 21.69 -17.02
C SER A 179 -7.07 21.31 -15.70
N GLN A 180 -7.50 22.32 -14.94
CA GLN A 180 -8.09 22.10 -13.63
C GLN A 180 -9.54 21.61 -13.76
N PRO A 181 -9.99 20.66 -12.92
CA PRO A 181 -11.39 20.30 -12.87
C PRO A 181 -12.24 21.49 -12.36
N PRO A 182 -13.56 21.49 -12.56
CA PRO A 182 -14.42 22.57 -12.10
C PRO A 182 -14.36 22.80 -10.57
N GLY A 183 -14.69 24.01 -10.14
CA GLY A 183 -14.69 24.41 -8.73
C GLY A 183 -13.29 24.69 -8.12
N GLY A 184 -12.23 24.55 -8.91
CA GLY A 184 -10.88 25.01 -8.54
C GLY A 184 -10.72 26.51 -8.77
N ASN A 185 -9.82 27.13 -8.00
CA ASN A 185 -9.40 28.52 -8.20
C ASN A 185 -8.31 28.63 -9.27
#